data_AF-A0A7S4SAJ1-F1
#
_entry.id   AF-A0A7S4SAJ1-F1
#
_cell.length_a   1.000
_cell.length_b   1.000
_cell.length_c   1.000
_cell.angle_alpha   90.00
_cell.angle_beta   90.00
_cell.angle_gamma   90.00
#
_symmetry.space_group_name_H-M   'P 1'
#
loop_
_entity.id
_entity.type
_entity.pdbx_description
1 polymer ?
#
loop_
_entity_poly.entity_id
_entity_poly.type
_entity_poly.pdbx_seq_one_letter_code
_entity_poly.pdbx_strand_id
1 'polypeptide(L)'
;PSYVELSDRKIQEWAVKSGLWKPKSSWKSSNDKPEYNFGLQHMDDFSIHRCLNAITTAIPRNYVVMEVKQNLTQAERKANLKRFKSRSFKTVAQVVMGEPPNDFKAKVQKRLLDDKQAKAEAEWKMRKVERERKKAIAQRKKEVAEKKAAAEAKKKEEEEKKKAEDAKKKAEAEKKKEEKKDDKAAAEEKKEEKKEEAAKETAAPAPASAAEPESQTFEELRILEQLADVHEDVTKDEIRFLEELAGGKKTGLFKMREAGKRLRERIESEFKAMRQREKALLTNIDNTKQKISELEQ
;
A
#
# COMPACT_ATOMS: atom_id res chain seq x y z
N PRO A 1 -23.24 50.27 12.18
CA PRO A 1 -22.97 48.81 12.28
C PRO A 1 -21.78 48.58 13.20
N SER A 2 -21.86 47.63 14.14
CA SER A 2 -20.81 47.42 15.15
C SER A 2 -19.56 46.71 14.60
N TYR A 3 -19.66 46.06 13.43
CA TYR A 3 -18.56 45.34 12.78
C TYR A 3 -18.54 45.55 11.26
N VAL A 4 -17.38 45.31 10.65
CA VAL A 4 -17.14 45.37 9.20
C VAL A 4 -16.62 44.00 8.74
N GLU A 5 -17.30 43.39 7.79
CA GLU A 5 -16.89 42.11 7.21
C GLU A 5 -15.83 42.32 6.12
N LEU A 6 -14.75 41.53 6.16
CA LEU A 6 -13.65 41.53 5.19
C LEU A 6 -13.61 40.21 4.40
N SER A 7 -14.75 39.81 3.83
CA SER A 7 -14.84 38.62 2.98
C SER A 7 -14.90 39.01 1.49
N ASP A 8 -14.55 38.07 0.61
CA ASP A 8 -14.64 38.27 -0.83
C ASP A 8 -16.06 38.65 -1.30
N ARG A 9 -17.07 37.99 -0.71
CA ARG A 9 -18.48 38.29 -0.96
C ARG A 9 -18.81 39.74 -0.59
N LYS A 10 -18.31 40.22 0.55
CA LYS A 10 -18.57 41.60 1.00
C LYS A 10 -17.90 42.63 0.11
N ILE A 11 -16.68 42.34 -0.35
CA ILE A 11 -15.96 43.19 -1.31
C ILE A 11 -16.75 43.26 -2.63
N GLN A 12 -17.29 42.14 -3.11
CA GLN A 12 -18.14 42.12 -4.30
C GLN A 12 -19.42 42.94 -4.10
N GLU A 13 -20.07 42.82 -2.95
CA GLU A 13 -21.24 43.65 -2.63
C GLU A 13 -20.91 45.14 -2.57
N TRP A 14 -19.77 45.51 -2.01
CA TRP A 14 -19.31 46.91 -1.99
C TRP A 14 -19.05 47.43 -3.40
N ALA A 15 -18.39 46.63 -4.24
CA ALA A 15 -18.16 46.98 -5.64
C ALA A 15 -19.48 47.25 -6.39
N VAL A 16 -20.47 46.37 -6.24
CA VAL A 16 -21.79 46.54 -6.84
C VAL A 16 -22.50 47.78 -6.31
N LYS A 17 -22.45 48.03 -4.99
CA LYS A 17 -23.03 49.24 -4.39
C LYS A 17 -22.34 50.53 -4.84
N SER A 18 -21.06 50.46 -5.19
CA SER A 18 -20.31 51.56 -5.79
C SER A 18 -20.61 51.77 -7.27
N GLY A 19 -21.54 51.02 -7.85
CA GLY A 19 -21.99 51.17 -9.24
C GLY A 19 -21.31 50.25 -10.24
N LEU A 20 -20.48 49.29 -9.81
CA LEU A 20 -19.89 48.31 -10.72
C LEU A 20 -20.93 47.26 -11.14
N TRP A 21 -20.96 46.96 -12.44
CA TRP A 21 -21.86 45.96 -12.98
C TRP A 21 -21.37 44.55 -12.63
N LYS A 22 -22.20 43.75 -11.94
CA LYS A 22 -21.88 42.37 -11.60
C LYS A 22 -22.11 41.46 -12.82
N PRO A 23 -21.08 40.87 -13.42
CA PRO A 23 -21.28 39.89 -14.48
C PRO A 23 -22.02 38.67 -13.94
N LYS A 24 -22.73 37.95 -14.81
CA LYS A 24 -23.35 36.68 -14.42
C LYS A 24 -22.24 35.73 -13.95
N SER A 25 -22.38 35.24 -12.72
CA SER A 25 -21.44 34.29 -12.13
C SER A 25 -21.34 33.05 -13.01
N SER A 26 -20.11 32.66 -13.34
CA SER A 26 -19.85 31.37 -14.00
C SER A 26 -20.29 30.22 -13.08
N TRP A 27 -20.72 29.11 -13.69
CA TRP A 27 -21.03 27.85 -12.99
C TRP A 27 -19.82 27.27 -12.23
N LYS A 28 -18.61 27.75 -12.53
CA LYS A 28 -17.36 27.39 -11.85
C LYS A 28 -17.04 28.25 -10.63
N SER A 29 -17.81 29.31 -10.36
CA SER A 29 -17.57 30.21 -9.24
C SER A 29 -17.96 29.57 -7.91
N SER A 30 -17.14 29.77 -6.88
CA SER A 30 -17.43 29.31 -5.52
C SER A 30 -18.26 30.35 -4.77
N ASN A 31 -19.20 29.89 -3.93
CA ASN A 31 -19.92 30.78 -3.02
C ASN A 31 -19.03 31.35 -1.91
N ASP A 32 -17.90 30.72 -1.60
CA ASP A 32 -16.97 31.22 -0.57
C ASP A 32 -16.04 32.30 -1.14
N LYS A 33 -15.50 32.04 -2.34
CA LYS A 33 -14.59 32.93 -3.07
C LYS A 33 -15.17 33.22 -4.45
N PRO A 34 -16.15 34.13 -4.54
CA PRO A 34 -16.73 34.50 -5.82
C PRO A 34 -15.64 35.15 -6.69
N GLU A 35 -15.62 34.77 -7.96
CA GLU A 35 -14.80 35.47 -8.95
C GLU A 35 -15.41 36.87 -9.21
N TYR A 36 -14.55 37.90 -9.23
CA TYR A 36 -14.99 39.29 -9.35
C TYR A 36 -15.41 39.64 -10.78
N ASN A 37 -14.57 39.31 -11.77
CA ASN A 37 -14.79 39.50 -13.21
C ASN A 37 -15.36 40.88 -13.60
N PHE A 38 -15.02 41.94 -12.86
CA PHE A 38 -15.55 43.28 -13.13
C PHE A 38 -14.89 43.93 -14.36
N GLY A 39 -13.87 43.29 -14.95
CA GLY A 39 -13.07 43.87 -16.03
C GLY A 39 -12.08 44.92 -15.51
N LEU A 40 -11.84 44.93 -14.20
CA LEU A 40 -10.93 45.85 -13.54
C LEU A 40 -9.73 45.05 -13.05
N GLN A 41 -8.56 45.32 -13.62
CA GLN A 41 -7.34 44.57 -13.34
C GLN A 41 -7.07 44.42 -11.84
N HIS A 42 -7.22 45.49 -11.05
CA HIS A 42 -6.94 45.49 -9.61
C HIS A 42 -7.98 44.75 -8.74
N MET A 43 -9.17 44.50 -9.29
CA MET A 43 -10.18 43.67 -8.63
C MET A 43 -10.00 42.21 -9.02
N ASP A 44 -9.79 41.95 -10.30
CA ASP A 44 -9.74 40.60 -10.86
C ASP A 44 -8.43 39.86 -10.48
N ASP A 45 -7.33 40.59 -10.21
CA ASP A 45 -6.06 40.03 -9.74
C ASP A 45 -5.93 39.92 -8.20
N PHE A 46 -7.01 40.22 -7.47
CA PHE A 46 -7.04 40.31 -6.00
C PHE A 46 -6.07 41.34 -5.39
N SER A 47 -5.52 42.30 -6.14
CA SER A 47 -4.68 43.37 -5.60
C SER A 47 -5.43 44.23 -4.58
N ILE A 48 -6.75 44.36 -4.71
CA ILE A 48 -7.61 45.02 -3.73
C ILE A 48 -7.49 44.41 -2.32
N HIS A 49 -7.21 43.11 -2.21
CA HIS A 49 -6.95 42.49 -0.90
C HIS A 49 -5.71 43.03 -0.23
N ARG A 50 -4.64 43.26 -0.99
CA ARG A 50 -3.40 43.80 -0.41
C ARG A 50 -3.64 45.20 0.13
N CYS A 51 -4.37 46.02 -0.63
CA CYS A 51 -4.77 47.36 -0.22
C CYS A 51 -5.68 47.33 1.03
N LEU A 52 -6.72 46.49 1.03
CA LEU A 52 -7.61 46.32 2.18
C LEU A 52 -6.86 45.83 3.42
N ASN A 53 -5.95 44.86 3.29
CA ASN A 53 -5.14 44.39 4.41
C ASN A 53 -4.23 45.50 4.96
N ALA A 54 -3.67 46.36 4.11
CA ALA A 54 -2.89 47.51 4.57
C ALA A 54 -3.76 48.52 5.34
N ILE A 55 -4.94 48.87 4.82
CA ILE A 55 -5.83 49.87 5.44
C ILE A 55 -6.46 49.34 6.74
N THR A 56 -6.91 48.09 6.75
CA THR A 56 -7.62 47.48 7.90
C THR A 56 -6.75 47.34 9.14
N THR A 57 -5.42 47.28 8.99
CA THR A 57 -4.50 47.27 10.13
C THR A 57 -4.23 48.66 10.71
N ALA A 58 -4.43 49.71 9.90
CA ALA A 58 -4.23 51.09 10.33
C ALA A 58 -5.43 51.68 11.08
N ILE A 59 -6.65 51.27 10.71
CA ILE A 59 -7.88 51.85 11.26
C ILE A 59 -8.44 50.93 12.37
N PRO A 60 -8.54 51.38 13.63
CA PRO A 60 -9.04 50.56 14.73
C PRO A 60 -10.58 50.41 14.65
N ARG A 61 -11.05 49.43 13.88
CA ARG A 61 -12.46 49.02 13.81
C ARG A 61 -12.61 47.54 14.15
N ASN A 62 -13.84 47.14 14.47
CA ASN A 62 -14.17 45.73 14.65
C ASN A 62 -14.31 45.06 13.27
N TYR A 63 -13.39 44.16 12.96
CA TYR A 63 -13.39 43.42 11.70
C TYR A 63 -13.79 41.96 11.90
N VAL A 64 -14.52 41.41 10.93
CA VAL A 64 -14.87 39.98 10.87
C VAL A 64 -14.42 39.42 9.53
N VAL A 65 -13.63 38.34 9.55
CA VAL A 65 -13.16 37.65 8.34
C VAL A 65 -13.94 36.34 8.20
N MET A 66 -14.96 36.35 7.34
CA MET A 66 -15.87 35.20 7.13
C MET A 66 -15.51 34.39 5.88
N GLU A 67 -14.35 33.73 5.88
CA GLU A 67 -13.97 32.74 4.87
C GLU A 67 -14.20 31.31 5.36
N VAL A 68 -14.66 30.40 4.50
CA VAL A 68 -14.85 28.98 4.89
C VAL A 68 -13.52 28.26 4.90
N LYS A 69 -12.78 28.26 3.78
CA LYS A 69 -11.53 27.47 3.66
C LYS A 69 -10.47 27.92 4.66
N GLN A 70 -10.17 29.23 4.69
CA GLN A 70 -9.10 29.78 5.53
C GLN A 70 -9.40 29.66 7.03
N ASN A 71 -10.67 29.60 7.42
CA ASN A 71 -11.04 29.42 8.82
C ASN A 71 -11.03 27.94 9.24
N LEU A 72 -11.13 26.98 8.33
CA LEU A 72 -11.05 25.56 8.66
C LEU A 72 -9.62 25.10 8.98
N THR A 73 -8.62 25.58 8.25
CA THR A 73 -7.23 25.15 8.46
C THR A 73 -6.53 25.97 9.54
N GLN A 74 -5.84 25.31 10.48
CA GLN A 74 -5.16 26.01 11.58
C GLN A 74 -4.03 26.93 11.09
N ALA A 75 -3.31 26.52 10.04
CA ALA A 75 -2.21 27.28 9.47
C ALA A 75 -2.68 28.61 8.88
N GLU A 76 -3.76 28.60 8.08
CA GLU A 76 -4.31 29.80 7.46
C GLU A 76 -4.94 30.72 8.51
N ARG A 77 -5.63 30.16 9.53
CA ARG A 77 -6.10 30.95 10.68
C ARG A 77 -4.97 31.72 11.36
N LYS A 78 -3.86 31.05 11.67
CA LYS A 78 -2.68 31.70 12.26
C LYS A 78 -2.12 32.78 11.35
N ALA A 79 -2.08 32.55 10.04
CA ALA A 79 -1.63 33.54 9.06
C ALA A 79 -2.54 34.78 9.02
N ASN A 80 -3.86 34.60 9.13
CA ASN A 80 -4.83 35.69 9.17
C ASN A 80 -4.74 36.50 10.47
N LEU A 81 -4.64 35.83 11.63
CA LEU A 81 -4.47 36.51 12.92
C LEU A 81 -3.16 37.33 12.98
N LYS A 82 -2.09 36.83 12.35
CA LYS A 82 -0.80 37.53 12.25
C LYS A 82 -0.87 38.88 11.51
N ARG A 83 -1.93 39.16 10.75
CA ARG A 83 -2.14 40.47 10.10
C ARG A 83 -2.55 41.54 11.11
N PHE A 84 -3.29 41.15 12.14
CA PHE A 84 -3.83 42.04 13.18
C PHE A 84 -2.99 42.00 14.46
N LYS A 85 -1.68 42.19 14.35
CA LYS A 85 -0.74 42.16 15.51
C LYS A 85 -0.71 43.46 16.32
N SER A 86 -1.32 44.53 15.83
CA SER A 86 -1.33 45.81 16.55
C SER A 86 -2.09 45.67 17.88
N ARG A 87 -1.58 46.34 18.92
CA ARG A 87 -2.16 46.33 20.28
C ARG A 87 -3.61 46.83 20.32
N SER A 88 -4.04 47.57 19.29
CA SER A 88 -5.41 48.07 19.14
C SER A 88 -6.44 46.99 18.84
N PHE A 89 -6.02 45.77 18.45
CA PHE A 89 -6.92 44.69 18.09
C PHE A 89 -6.87 43.54 19.08
N LYS A 90 -8.05 43.10 19.53
CA LYS A 90 -8.23 41.80 20.19
C LYS A 90 -8.54 40.76 19.12
N THR A 91 -7.62 39.84 18.88
CA THR A 91 -7.79 38.81 17.86
C THR A 91 -8.39 37.55 18.48
N VAL A 92 -9.51 37.09 17.92
CA VAL A 92 -10.20 35.86 18.33
C VAL A 92 -10.56 35.08 17.07
N ALA A 93 -10.19 33.80 17.03
CA ALA A 93 -10.61 32.90 15.96
C ALA A 93 -11.63 31.91 16.51
N GLN A 94 -12.87 32.02 16.06
CA GLN A 94 -13.93 31.08 16.37
C GLN A 94 -14.31 30.33 15.10
N VAL A 95 -14.23 29.00 15.15
CA VAL A 95 -14.68 28.13 14.06
C VAL A 95 -16.02 27.56 14.48
N VAL A 96 -17.08 28.02 13.83
CA VAL A 96 -18.43 27.53 14.09
C VAL A 96 -18.76 26.50 13.00
N MET A 97 -18.72 25.22 13.37
CA MET A 97 -19.20 24.14 12.52
C MET A 97 -20.63 23.81 12.96
N GLY A 98 -21.60 24.13 12.10
CA GLY A 98 -22.96 23.65 12.29
C GLY A 98 -23.04 22.13 12.06
N GLU A 99 -23.96 21.47 12.75
CA GLU A 99 -24.28 20.09 12.39
C GLU A 99 -24.94 20.07 10.99
N PRO A 100 -24.49 19.19 10.08
CA PRO A 100 -25.18 19.04 8.80
C PRO A 100 -26.60 18.49 9.03
N PRO A 101 -27.57 18.83 8.17
CA PRO A 101 -28.93 18.35 8.30
C PRO A 101 -28.98 16.81 8.25
N ASN A 102 -29.91 16.21 9.00
CA ASN A 102 -30.01 14.75 9.16
C ASN A 102 -30.16 14.03 7.81
N ASP A 103 -30.87 14.61 6.84
CA ASP A 103 -31.02 14.06 5.50
C ASP A 103 -29.69 13.95 4.75
N PHE A 104 -28.81 14.96 4.91
CA PHE A 104 -27.48 14.94 4.32
C PHE A 104 -26.60 13.89 5.01
N LYS A 105 -26.66 13.78 6.35
CA LYS A 105 -25.96 12.74 7.11
C LYS A 105 -26.38 11.34 6.63
N ALA A 106 -27.67 11.08 6.53
CA ALA A 106 -28.22 9.80 6.07
C ALA A 106 -27.78 9.48 4.63
N LYS A 107 -27.82 10.46 3.73
CA LYS A 107 -27.36 10.30 2.34
C LYS A 107 -25.86 9.96 2.25
N VAL A 108 -25.02 10.64 3.02
CA VAL A 108 -23.57 10.37 3.06
C VAL A 108 -23.29 9.02 3.69
N GLN A 109 -23.96 8.67 4.79
CA GLN A 109 -23.83 7.36 5.43
C GLN A 109 -24.23 6.24 4.48
N LYS A 110 -25.35 6.37 3.76
CA LYS A 110 -25.79 5.42 2.75
C LYS A 110 -24.71 5.22 1.67
N ARG A 111 -24.19 6.31 1.11
CA ARG A 111 -23.10 6.24 0.11
C ARG A 111 -21.85 5.54 0.64
N LEU A 112 -21.45 5.82 1.88
CA LEU A 112 -20.30 5.16 2.51
C LEU A 112 -20.55 3.67 2.75
N LEU A 113 -21.78 3.27 3.09
CA LEU A 113 -22.15 1.87 3.22
C LEU A 113 -22.11 1.16 1.85
N ASP A 114 -22.67 1.79 0.82
CA ASP A 114 -22.66 1.26 -0.55
C ASP A 114 -21.20 1.09 -1.05
N ASP A 115 -20.33 2.07 -0.82
CA ASP A 115 -18.91 2.01 -1.20
C ASP A 115 -18.17 0.89 -0.45
N LYS A 116 -18.46 0.69 0.84
CA LYS A 116 -17.89 -0.41 1.64
C LYS A 116 -18.39 -1.77 1.17
N GLN A 117 -19.68 -1.90 0.87
CA GLN A 117 -20.26 -3.13 0.33
C GLN A 117 -19.65 -3.47 -1.04
N ALA A 118 -19.52 -2.49 -1.93
CA ALA A 118 -18.91 -2.69 -3.24
C ALA A 118 -17.45 -3.17 -3.13
N LYS A 119 -16.66 -2.62 -2.20
CA LYS A 119 -15.29 -3.08 -1.92
C LYS A 119 -15.27 -4.51 -1.38
N ALA A 120 -16.09 -4.82 -0.38
CA ALA A 120 -16.17 -6.15 0.21
C ALA A 120 -16.60 -7.21 -0.82
N GLU A 121 -17.58 -6.89 -1.68
CA GLU A 121 -17.99 -7.77 -2.77
C GLU A 121 -16.88 -7.97 -3.82
N ALA A 122 -16.15 -6.92 -4.17
CA ALA A 122 -15.03 -7.01 -5.11
C ALA A 122 -13.93 -7.92 -4.55
N GLU A 123 -13.55 -7.75 -3.29
CA GLU A 123 -12.58 -8.60 -2.60
C GLU A 123 -13.06 -10.05 -2.52
N TRP A 124 -14.33 -10.27 -2.20
CA TRP A 124 -14.91 -11.61 -2.13
C TRP A 124 -14.91 -12.30 -3.50
N LYS A 125 -15.30 -11.58 -4.57
CA LYS A 125 -15.25 -12.08 -5.95
C LYS A 125 -13.81 -12.42 -6.35
N MET A 126 -12.83 -11.57 -6.02
CA MET A 126 -11.41 -11.83 -6.27
C MET A 126 -10.92 -13.08 -5.53
N ARG A 127 -11.26 -13.24 -4.24
CA ARG A 127 -10.93 -14.44 -3.45
C ARG A 127 -11.56 -15.72 -4.03
N LYS A 128 -12.80 -15.62 -4.53
CA LYS A 128 -13.50 -16.75 -5.17
C LYS A 128 -12.78 -17.19 -6.45
N VAL A 129 -12.48 -16.24 -7.34
CA VAL A 129 -11.74 -16.51 -8.59
C VAL A 129 -10.35 -17.09 -8.29
N GLU A 130 -9.65 -16.57 -7.29
CA GLU A 130 -8.34 -17.09 -6.89
C GLU A 130 -8.43 -18.54 -6.36
N ARG A 131 -9.45 -18.85 -5.56
CA ARG A 131 -9.69 -20.20 -5.05
C ARG A 131 -10.00 -21.18 -6.19
N GLU A 132 -10.83 -20.79 -7.14
CA GLU A 132 -11.13 -21.60 -8.34
C GLU A 132 -9.88 -21.80 -9.21
N ARG A 133 -9.07 -20.75 -9.41
CA ARG A 133 -7.80 -20.83 -10.13
C ARG A 133 -6.81 -21.79 -9.45
N LYS A 134 -6.68 -21.72 -8.11
CA LYS A 134 -5.83 -22.63 -7.33
C LYS A 134 -6.30 -24.09 -7.48
N LYS A 135 -7.61 -24.34 -7.41
CA LYS A 135 -8.19 -25.68 -7.63
C LYS A 135 -7.91 -26.21 -9.04
N ALA A 136 -8.11 -25.38 -10.08
CA ALA A 136 -7.85 -25.77 -11.47
C ALA A 136 -6.36 -26.07 -11.73
N ILE A 137 -5.45 -25.28 -11.16
CA ILE A 137 -4.00 -25.53 -11.25
C ILE A 137 -3.65 -26.85 -10.53
N ALA A 138 -4.22 -27.11 -9.36
CA ALA A 138 -3.99 -28.35 -8.62
C ALA A 138 -4.49 -29.58 -9.38
N GLN A 139 -5.67 -29.52 -10.00
CA GLN A 139 -6.21 -30.60 -10.84
C GLN A 139 -5.33 -30.86 -12.06
N ARG A 140 -4.94 -29.81 -12.80
CA ARG A 140 -4.02 -29.95 -13.94
C ARG A 140 -2.67 -30.56 -13.55
N LYS A 141 -2.13 -30.18 -12.38
CA LYS A 141 -0.88 -30.77 -11.86
C LYS A 141 -1.04 -32.27 -11.56
N LYS A 142 -2.16 -32.70 -11.00
CA LYS A 142 -2.46 -34.13 -10.77
C LYS A 142 -2.55 -34.90 -12.08
N GLU A 143 -3.32 -34.41 -13.05
CA GLU A 143 -3.45 -35.05 -14.37
C GLU A 143 -2.11 -35.15 -15.13
N VAL A 144 -1.27 -34.12 -15.04
CA VAL A 144 0.07 -34.14 -15.65
C VAL A 144 0.98 -35.13 -14.94
N ALA A 145 0.91 -35.23 -13.61
CA ALA A 145 1.68 -36.21 -12.85
C ALA A 145 1.24 -37.66 -13.17
N GLU A 146 -0.07 -37.93 -13.24
CA GLU A 146 -0.61 -39.23 -13.63
C GLU A 146 -0.23 -39.61 -15.07
N LYS A 147 -0.34 -38.67 -16.01
CA LYS A 147 0.09 -38.90 -17.41
C LYS A 147 1.59 -39.17 -17.52
N LYS A 148 2.43 -38.48 -16.74
CA LYS A 148 3.88 -38.72 -16.68
C LYS A 148 4.19 -40.10 -16.08
N ALA A 149 3.54 -40.47 -14.98
CA ALA A 149 3.70 -41.78 -14.35
C ALA A 149 3.27 -42.92 -15.29
N ALA A 150 2.13 -42.76 -15.99
CA ALA A 150 1.67 -43.74 -16.97
C ALA A 150 2.60 -43.85 -18.19
N ALA A 151 3.16 -42.72 -18.65
CA ALA A 151 4.15 -42.73 -19.74
C ALA A 151 5.48 -43.39 -19.31
N GLU A 152 5.92 -43.18 -18.07
CA GLU A 152 7.12 -43.82 -17.53
C GLU A 152 6.92 -45.33 -17.31
N ALA A 153 5.76 -45.76 -16.81
CA ALA A 153 5.41 -47.17 -16.68
C ALA A 153 5.40 -47.87 -18.06
N LYS A 154 4.80 -47.25 -19.08
CA LYS A 154 4.83 -47.78 -20.46
C LYS A 154 6.25 -47.91 -21.02
N LYS A 155 7.12 -46.94 -20.74
CA LYS A 155 8.54 -47.02 -21.15
C LYS A 155 9.29 -48.17 -20.46
N LYS A 156 9.04 -48.40 -19.17
CA LYS A 156 9.64 -49.52 -18.42
C LYS A 156 9.17 -50.87 -18.94
N GLU A 157 7.87 -51.02 -19.24
CA GLU A 157 7.33 -52.24 -19.87
C GLU A 157 7.91 -52.49 -21.27
N GLU A 158 8.12 -51.44 -22.08
CA GLU A 158 8.78 -51.58 -23.39
C GLU A 158 10.26 -51.97 -23.27
N GLU A 159 10.99 -51.41 -22.30
CA GLU A 159 12.39 -51.80 -22.04
C GLU A 159 12.50 -53.24 -21.53
N GLU A 160 11.60 -53.70 -20.65
CA GLU A 160 11.59 -55.09 -20.19
C GLU A 160 11.23 -56.06 -21.32
N LYS A 161 10.27 -55.71 -22.19
CA LYS A 161 9.97 -56.51 -23.38
C LYS A 161 11.15 -56.60 -24.34
N LYS A 162 11.86 -55.49 -24.58
CA LYS A 162 13.09 -55.50 -25.40
C LYS A 162 14.21 -56.32 -24.77
N LYS A 163 14.42 -56.22 -23.46
CA LYS A 163 15.41 -57.04 -22.72
C LYS A 163 15.04 -58.52 -22.73
N ALA A 164 13.77 -58.88 -22.64
CA ALA A 164 13.30 -60.26 -22.73
C ALA A 164 13.45 -60.83 -24.16
N GLU A 165 13.23 -60.02 -25.20
CA GLU A 165 13.50 -60.41 -26.59
C GLU A 165 15.00 -60.59 -26.87
N ASP A 166 15.85 -59.69 -26.37
CA ASP A 166 17.30 -59.80 -26.50
C ASP A 166 17.88 -60.99 -25.70
N ALA A 167 17.32 -61.28 -24.52
CA ALA A 167 17.69 -62.48 -23.75
C ALA A 167 17.28 -63.78 -24.46
N LYS A 168 16.12 -63.81 -25.13
CA LYS A 168 15.73 -64.95 -25.97
C LYS A 168 16.65 -65.11 -27.19
N LYS A 169 17.04 -64.03 -27.85
CA LYS A 169 18.00 -64.06 -28.98
C LYS A 169 19.41 -64.45 -28.54
N LYS A 170 19.86 -64.03 -27.34
CA LYS A 170 21.14 -64.48 -26.76
C LYS A 170 21.10 -65.94 -26.33
N ALA A 171 20.03 -66.44 -25.71
CA ALA A 171 19.91 -67.86 -25.36
C ALA A 171 19.86 -68.79 -26.59
N GLU A 172 19.33 -68.32 -27.73
CA GLU A 172 19.35 -69.06 -28.99
C GLU A 172 20.73 -69.01 -29.69
N ALA A 173 21.50 -67.94 -29.49
CA ALA A 173 22.89 -67.84 -29.94
C ALA A 173 23.89 -68.60 -29.06
N GLU A 174 23.60 -68.75 -27.76
CA GLU A 174 24.45 -69.47 -26.79
C GLU A 174 24.28 -70.99 -26.89
N LYS A 175 23.07 -71.49 -27.23
CA LYS A 175 22.87 -72.89 -27.68
C LYS A 175 23.63 -73.25 -28.98
N LYS A 176 24.18 -72.25 -29.70
CA LYS A 176 25.04 -72.45 -30.88
C LYS A 176 26.54 -72.25 -30.60
N LYS A 177 26.93 -71.94 -29.35
CA LYS A 177 28.33 -71.77 -28.95
C LYS A 177 28.80 -72.71 -27.83
N GLU A 178 27.90 -73.49 -27.25
CA GLU A 178 28.21 -74.51 -26.23
C GLU A 178 28.72 -75.87 -26.80
N GLU A 179 29.42 -75.83 -27.95
CA GLU A 179 30.24 -76.96 -28.43
C GLU A 179 31.74 -76.60 -28.54
N LYS A 180 32.18 -75.41 -28.10
CA LYS A 180 33.63 -75.14 -27.98
C LYS A 180 33.99 -74.30 -26.76
N LYS A 181 34.67 -74.99 -25.85
CA LYS A 181 35.69 -74.55 -24.88
C LYS A 181 35.23 -74.25 -23.45
N ASP A 182 35.23 -75.33 -22.66
CA ASP A 182 36.13 -75.47 -21.51
C ASP A 182 37.52 -74.83 -21.78
N ASP A 183 37.97 -73.90 -20.93
CA ASP A 183 39.01 -74.17 -19.91
C ASP A 183 39.52 -72.85 -19.25
N LYS A 184 39.71 -72.91 -17.93
CA LYS A 184 40.50 -72.05 -17.01
C LYS A 184 40.05 -70.62 -16.58
N ALA A 185 39.57 -70.55 -15.31
CA ALA A 185 40.23 -70.00 -14.10
C ALA A 185 40.96 -68.62 -14.18
N ALA A 186 40.99 -67.72 -13.20
CA ALA A 186 40.50 -67.59 -11.82
C ALA A 186 40.82 -66.16 -11.29
N ALA A 187 40.27 -65.81 -10.12
CA ALA A 187 40.67 -64.73 -9.18
C ALA A 187 40.38 -63.27 -9.61
N GLU A 188 40.02 -62.29 -8.77
CA GLU A 188 39.88 -62.13 -7.31
C GLU A 188 39.11 -60.80 -7.12
N GLU A 189 38.09 -60.75 -6.26
CA GLU A 189 38.04 -60.00 -4.98
C GLU A 189 37.68 -58.48 -4.99
N LYS A 190 36.81 -58.15 -4.01
CA LYS A 190 36.68 -56.87 -3.27
C LYS A 190 36.03 -55.67 -3.98
N LYS A 191 35.19 -54.83 -3.35
CA LYS A 191 34.82 -54.61 -1.94
C LYS A 191 33.63 -53.64 -1.86
N GLU A 192 32.88 -53.76 -0.75
CA GLU A 192 32.14 -52.76 0.06
C GLU A 192 31.15 -51.77 -0.60
N GLU A 193 29.88 -51.62 -0.20
CA GLU A 193 29.17 -51.58 1.11
C GLU A 193 28.67 -50.14 1.39
N LYS A 194 27.49 -50.05 2.01
CA LYS A 194 26.89 -48.95 2.81
C LYS A 194 26.08 -47.87 2.06
N LYS A 195 24.92 -47.41 2.52
CA LYS A 195 24.15 -47.52 3.79
C LYS A 195 22.71 -46.99 3.47
N GLU A 196 21.59 -47.65 3.84
CA GLU A 196 20.85 -47.52 5.12
C GLU A 196 20.56 -46.04 5.52
N GLU A 197 19.42 -45.59 6.04
CA GLU A 197 18.19 -46.20 6.55
C GLU A 197 17.24 -45.06 7.03
N ALA A 198 15.96 -45.41 7.28
CA ALA A 198 15.07 -44.94 8.36
C ALA A 198 14.63 -43.45 8.42
N ALA A 199 13.35 -43.09 8.37
CA ALA A 199 12.17 -43.44 9.21
C ALA A 199 12.04 -42.65 10.54
N LYS A 200 10.94 -41.87 10.63
CA LYS A 200 10.11 -41.46 11.79
C LYS A 200 9.29 -40.24 11.35
N GLU A 201 7.97 -40.20 11.27
CA GLU A 201 6.88 -40.70 12.13
C GLU A 201 7.01 -40.30 13.61
N THR A 202 6.42 -39.15 13.92
CA THR A 202 5.82 -38.77 15.21
C THR A 202 4.74 -37.74 14.87
N ALA A 203 3.46 -38.13 14.91
CA ALA A 203 2.59 -38.10 16.08
C ALA A 203 1.91 -36.72 16.24
N ALA A 204 0.62 -36.74 15.90
CA ALA A 204 -0.36 -35.73 16.26
C ALA A 204 -0.52 -35.64 17.79
N PRO A 205 -0.85 -34.44 18.31
CA PRO A 205 -1.78 -34.34 19.41
C PRO A 205 -3.10 -33.71 18.96
N ALA A 206 -4.18 -34.36 19.40
CA ALA A 206 -5.56 -33.90 19.35
C ALA A 206 -5.79 -32.68 20.27
N PRO A 207 -6.95 -32.00 20.15
CA PRO A 207 -7.14 -30.62 20.58
C PRO A 207 -7.58 -30.52 22.03
N ALA A 208 -6.99 -29.58 22.78
CA ALA A 208 -7.53 -29.15 24.06
C ALA A 208 -7.17 -27.69 24.35
N SER A 209 -8.18 -26.99 24.87
CA SER A 209 -8.10 -25.73 25.60
C SER A 209 -8.14 -24.43 24.79
N ALA A 210 -9.37 -23.99 24.54
CA ALA A 210 -9.72 -22.59 24.38
C ALA A 210 -9.32 -21.80 25.64
N ALA A 211 -8.36 -20.88 25.50
CA ALA A 211 -8.19 -19.72 26.37
C ALA A 211 -7.60 -18.61 25.49
N GLU A 212 -8.37 -17.55 25.32
CA GLU A 212 -8.12 -16.38 24.48
C GLU A 212 -6.83 -15.63 24.88
N PRO A 213 -5.97 -15.25 23.92
CA PRO A 213 -5.12 -14.07 24.05
C PRO A 213 -5.58 -13.03 23.01
N GLU A 214 -6.78 -12.46 23.18
CA GLU A 214 -7.29 -11.42 22.26
C GLU A 214 -6.65 -10.03 22.44
N SER A 215 -5.76 -9.83 23.43
CA SER A 215 -5.25 -8.48 23.72
C SER A 215 -3.90 -8.11 23.07
N GLN A 216 -3.16 -9.07 22.49
CA GLN A 216 -1.84 -8.76 21.88
C GLN A 216 -1.90 -8.60 20.35
N THR A 217 -2.94 -9.11 19.68
CA THR A 217 -3.07 -9.01 18.21
C THR A 217 -3.50 -7.61 17.75
N PHE A 218 -4.18 -6.83 18.61
CA PHE A 218 -4.68 -5.52 18.24
C PHE A 218 -3.57 -4.45 18.16
N GLU A 219 -2.56 -4.53 19.04
CA GLU A 219 -1.41 -3.63 19.00
C GLU A 219 -0.49 -3.94 17.80
N GLU A 220 -0.29 -5.22 17.49
CA GLU A 220 0.50 -5.65 16.31
C GLU A 220 -0.20 -5.28 14.99
N LEU A 221 -1.53 -5.44 14.89
CA LEU A 221 -2.30 -5.01 13.73
C LEU A 221 -2.26 -3.49 13.55
N ARG A 222 -2.30 -2.73 14.65
CA ARG A 222 -2.19 -1.26 14.61
C ARG A 222 -0.80 -0.80 14.17
N ILE A 223 0.26 -1.50 14.56
CA ILE A 223 1.63 -1.21 14.11
C ILE A 223 1.78 -1.54 12.62
N LEU A 224 1.18 -2.64 12.13
CA LEU A 224 1.17 -2.99 10.71
C LEU A 224 0.37 -1.98 9.87
N GLU A 225 -0.75 -1.47 10.38
CA GLU A 225 -1.54 -0.41 9.72
C GLU A 225 -0.75 0.91 9.65
N GLN A 226 -0.10 1.32 10.75
CA GLN A 226 0.78 2.49 10.77
C GLN A 226 1.98 2.34 9.82
N LEU A 227 2.53 1.14 9.66
CA LEU A 227 3.62 0.87 8.72
C LEU A 227 3.14 0.90 7.25
N ALA A 228 1.90 0.49 6.97
CA ALA A 228 1.30 0.57 5.65
C ALA A 228 1.07 2.03 5.20
N ASP A 229 0.58 2.87 6.11
CA ASP A 229 0.35 4.31 5.84
C ASP A 229 1.68 5.04 5.54
N VAL A 230 2.74 4.75 6.30
CA VAL A 230 4.08 5.33 6.06
C VAL A 230 4.63 4.91 4.69
N HIS A 231 4.37 3.67 4.26
CA HIS A 231 4.80 3.20 2.94
C HIS A 231 4.06 3.91 1.80
N GLU A 232 2.77 4.22 1.97
CA GLU A 232 1.98 4.90 0.94
C GLU A 232 2.42 6.36 0.74
N ASP A 233 2.75 7.07 1.82
CA ASP A 233 3.23 8.46 1.73
C ASP A 233 4.61 8.56 1.06
N VAL A 234 5.52 7.61 1.33
CA VAL A 234 6.83 7.53 0.66
C VAL A 234 6.65 7.34 -0.86
N THR A 235 5.71 6.49 -1.29
CA THR A 235 5.47 6.29 -2.73
C THR A 235 4.88 7.50 -3.46
N LYS A 236 4.10 8.34 -2.77
CA LYS A 236 3.50 9.56 -3.37
C LYS A 236 4.52 10.67 -3.62
N ASP A 237 5.45 10.87 -2.69
CA ASP A 237 6.54 11.84 -2.87
C ASP A 237 7.52 11.39 -3.97
N GLU A 238 7.73 10.08 -4.12
CA GLU A 238 8.52 9.50 -5.22
C GLU A 238 7.88 9.72 -6.59
N ILE A 239 6.56 9.51 -6.71
CA ILE A 239 5.82 9.74 -7.96
C ILE A 239 5.89 11.22 -8.34
N ARG A 240 5.66 12.14 -7.38
CA ARG A 240 5.73 13.58 -7.63
C ARG A 240 7.13 14.02 -8.10
N PHE A 241 8.19 13.46 -7.52
CA PHE A 241 9.57 13.74 -7.91
C PHE A 241 9.90 13.23 -9.33
N LEU A 242 9.37 12.05 -9.71
CA LEU A 242 9.54 11.50 -11.06
C LEU A 242 8.76 12.31 -12.11
N GLU A 243 7.57 12.80 -11.78
CA GLU A 243 6.77 13.68 -12.65
C GLU A 243 7.45 15.04 -12.90
N GLU A 244 8.07 15.63 -11.87
CA GLU A 244 8.81 16.89 -11.98
C GLU A 244 10.06 16.74 -12.87
N LEU A 245 10.74 15.60 -12.79
CA LEU A 245 11.90 15.27 -13.64
C LEU A 245 11.53 14.99 -15.11
N ALA A 246 10.32 14.49 -15.38
CA ALA A 246 9.85 14.20 -16.74
C ALA A 246 9.56 15.46 -17.58
N GLY A 247 9.35 16.63 -16.94
CA GLY A 247 9.05 17.89 -17.62
C GLY A 247 10.24 18.62 -18.28
N GLY A 248 11.49 18.18 -18.07
CA GLY A 248 12.70 18.89 -18.52
C GLY A 248 13.34 18.37 -19.82
N LYS A 249 13.41 19.21 -20.87
CA LYS A 249 13.96 18.87 -22.20
C LYS A 249 15.42 18.37 -22.17
N LYS A 250 15.64 17.15 -22.69
CA LYS A 250 16.84 16.48 -23.24
C LYS A 250 18.17 16.42 -22.44
N THR A 251 18.37 17.19 -21.38
CA THR A 251 19.49 16.97 -20.42
C THR A 251 19.12 16.03 -19.25
N GLY A 252 17.87 15.55 -19.23
CA GLY A 252 17.28 14.81 -18.11
C GLY A 252 17.72 13.35 -17.96
N LEU A 253 18.20 12.67 -19.01
CA LEU A 253 18.41 11.22 -18.94
C LEU A 253 19.54 10.81 -17.97
N PHE A 254 20.63 11.59 -17.93
CA PHE A 254 21.74 11.35 -17.00
C PHE A 254 21.33 11.65 -15.55
N LYS A 255 20.61 12.77 -15.35
CA LYS A 255 20.07 13.15 -14.03
C LYS A 255 19.04 12.14 -13.52
N MET A 256 18.20 11.58 -14.39
CA MET A 256 17.27 10.49 -14.02
C MET A 256 18.00 9.22 -13.61
N ARG A 257 19.09 8.85 -14.30
CA ARG A 257 19.87 7.65 -13.93
C ARG A 257 20.55 7.81 -12.58
N GLU A 258 21.06 9.00 -12.28
CA GLU A 258 21.68 9.31 -10.99
C GLU A 258 20.64 9.40 -9.86
N ALA A 259 19.50 10.05 -10.11
CA ALA A 259 18.36 10.08 -9.19
C ALA A 259 17.85 8.67 -8.88
N GLY A 260 17.72 7.80 -9.89
CA GLY A 260 17.32 6.41 -9.70
C GLY A 260 18.35 5.57 -8.93
N LYS A 261 19.64 5.90 -8.99
CA LYS A 261 20.65 5.26 -8.12
C LYS A 261 20.49 5.69 -6.67
N ARG A 262 20.38 6.99 -6.41
CA ARG A 262 20.15 7.53 -5.06
C ARG A 262 18.88 6.99 -4.43
N LEU A 263 17.82 6.82 -5.23
CA LEU A 263 16.58 6.21 -4.78
C LEU A 263 16.75 4.75 -4.36
N ARG A 264 17.42 3.93 -5.18
CA ARG A 264 17.72 2.53 -4.83
C ARG A 264 18.56 2.43 -3.55
N GLU A 265 19.58 3.28 -3.41
CA GLU A 265 20.41 3.33 -2.20
C GLU A 265 19.59 3.71 -0.96
N ARG A 266 18.68 4.68 -1.09
CA ARG A 266 17.77 5.07 -0.01
C ARG A 266 16.84 3.92 0.39
N ILE A 267 16.20 3.27 -0.59
CA ILE A 267 15.32 2.11 -0.36
C ILE A 267 16.09 0.98 0.34
N GLU A 268 17.28 0.64 -0.15
CA GLU A 268 18.12 -0.39 0.48
C GLU A 268 18.52 -0.02 1.92
N SER A 269 18.81 1.26 2.17
CA SER A 269 19.13 1.75 3.52
C SER A 269 17.94 1.65 4.48
N GLU A 270 16.73 1.97 4.01
CA GLU A 270 15.49 1.88 4.81
C GLU A 270 15.12 0.42 5.07
N PHE A 271 15.24 -0.47 4.08
CA PHE A 271 15.06 -1.92 4.28
C PHE A 271 16.05 -2.50 5.29
N LYS A 272 17.32 -2.04 5.25
CA LYS A 272 18.33 -2.47 6.22
C LYS A 272 18.00 -1.99 7.64
N ALA A 273 17.53 -0.74 7.77
CA ALA A 273 17.07 -0.20 9.06
C ALA A 273 15.82 -0.94 9.59
N MET A 274 14.87 -1.29 8.71
CA MET A 274 13.69 -2.07 9.06
C MET A 274 14.07 -3.46 9.59
N ARG A 275 14.97 -4.18 8.92
CA ARG A 275 15.48 -5.48 9.40
C ARG A 275 16.21 -5.37 10.74
N GLN A 276 16.90 -4.27 11.01
CA GLN A 276 17.53 -4.04 12.31
C GLN A 276 16.49 -3.81 13.42
N ARG A 277 15.42 -3.06 13.14
CA ARG A 277 14.30 -2.87 14.09
C ARG A 277 13.57 -4.18 14.36
N GLU A 278 13.33 -4.98 13.33
CA GLU A 278 12.73 -6.32 13.46
C GLU A 278 13.57 -7.22 14.36
N LYS A 279 14.90 -7.28 14.13
CA LYS A 279 15.81 -8.02 15.01
C LYS A 279 15.77 -7.53 16.47
N ALA A 280 15.72 -6.22 16.69
CA ALA A 280 15.63 -5.64 18.03
C ALA A 280 14.31 -5.99 18.74
N LEU A 281 13.19 -6.03 18.00
CA LEU A 281 11.90 -6.47 18.53
C LEU A 281 11.93 -7.94 18.91
N LEU A 282 12.49 -8.82 18.07
CA LEU A 282 12.65 -10.24 18.38
C LEU A 282 13.49 -10.45 19.65
N THR A 283 14.60 -9.72 19.81
CA THR A 283 15.39 -9.81 21.05
C THR A 283 14.62 -9.34 22.28
N ASN A 284 13.76 -8.33 22.16
CA ASN A 284 12.90 -7.87 23.26
C ASN A 284 11.83 -8.92 23.61
N ILE A 285 11.28 -9.61 22.62
CA ILE A 285 10.34 -10.71 22.82
C ILE A 285 11.03 -11.88 23.55
N ASP A 286 12.25 -12.25 23.17
CA ASP A 286 12.97 -13.33 23.84
C ASP A 286 13.34 -12.97 25.29
N ASN A 287 13.77 -11.73 25.53
CA ASN A 287 14.05 -11.23 26.88
C ASN A 287 12.79 -11.20 27.77
N THR A 288 11.62 -10.85 27.21
CA THR A 288 10.36 -10.86 27.97
C THR A 288 9.90 -12.28 28.28
N LYS A 289 10.06 -13.23 27.35
CA LYS A 289 9.81 -14.66 27.61
C LYS A 289 10.70 -15.21 28.73
N GLN A 290 11.98 -14.87 28.75
CA GLN A 290 12.89 -15.27 29.84
C GLN A 290 12.43 -14.74 31.19
N LYS A 291 12.09 -13.44 31.29
CA LYS A 291 11.57 -12.84 32.53
C LYS A 291 10.27 -13.49 33.01
N ILE A 292 9.38 -13.87 32.10
CA ILE A 292 8.15 -14.59 32.46
C ILE A 292 8.51 -15.96 33.04
N SER A 293 9.44 -16.70 32.42
CA SER A 293 9.89 -18.00 32.94
C SER A 293 10.59 -17.90 34.30
N GLU A 294 11.29 -16.80 34.59
CA GLU A 294 11.91 -16.56 35.90
C GLU A 294 10.87 -16.23 36.98
N LEU A 295 9.77 -15.55 36.63
CA LEU A 295 8.67 -15.26 37.56
C LEU A 295 7.80 -16.48 37.88
N GLU A 296 7.82 -17.49 37.01
CA GLU A 296 7.10 -18.76 37.19
C GLU A 296 7.84 -19.76 38.11
N GLN A 297 9.13 -19.55 38.39
CA GLN A 297 9.96 -20.38 39.28
C GLN A 297 9.94 -19.88 40.72
#